data_AF-A0A973HLH7-F1
#
_entry.id   AF-A0A973HLH7-F1
#
_cell.length_a   1.000
_cell.length_b   1.000
_cell.length_c   1.000
_cell.angle_alpha   90.00
_cell.angle_beta   90.00
_cell.angle_gamma   90.00
#
_symmetry.space_group_name_H-M   'P 1'
#
loop_
_entity.id
_entity.type
_entity.pdbx_description
1 polymer ?
#
loop_
_entity_poly.entity_id
_entity_poly.type
_entity_poly.pdbx_seq_one_letter_code
_entity_poly.pdbx_strand_id
1 'polypeptide(L)'
;MSDAFKFGCPVCTQRIKAFDEHVGFVVSCPTCGNEIAVPDPYQNRDQSQDFSPEEWTMLESEDYEQVEQITALQKHLCWEVGTVAIVLTDRIQNYHAAFALNREILFDFSNADEMLNYLYNVKQFSTQFSRIIDNFYELLTESLTSVLEMTNLIAIFTYVNKIVDELEKLKNFHDNLFMQTVPQQYPCNELHKIISGWAPYVFEGIHTFIYQLEDRALDIRGELVFDPHLNLSLFPANIPRFILLEKELEVQLDEA
;
A
#
# COMPACT_ATOMS: atom_id res chain seq x y z
N MET A 1 -6.45 28.43 24.11
CA MET A 1 -6.60 27.05 24.62
C MET A 1 -5.27 26.38 24.34
N SER A 2 -4.57 25.92 25.36
CA SER A 2 -3.28 25.24 25.19
C SER A 2 -3.51 23.81 24.70
N ASP A 3 -2.79 23.44 23.64
CA ASP A 3 -2.81 22.08 23.14
C ASP A 3 -1.96 21.18 24.04
N ALA A 4 -2.42 19.95 24.24
CA ALA A 4 -1.72 18.94 25.02
C ALA A 4 -1.05 17.95 24.07
N PHE A 5 0.22 17.65 24.28
CA PHE A 5 1.00 16.70 23.51
C PHE A 5 1.57 15.59 24.40
N LYS A 6 2.11 14.54 23.78
CA LYS A 6 2.73 13.41 24.48
C LYS A 6 4.19 13.28 24.05
N PHE A 7 5.02 12.80 24.95
CA PHE A 7 6.41 12.45 24.66
C PHE A 7 6.85 11.27 25.52
N GLY A 8 7.88 10.54 25.08
CA GLY A 8 8.44 9.40 25.80
C GLY A 8 9.50 9.81 26.81
N CYS A 9 9.52 9.15 27.97
CA CYS A 9 10.65 9.24 28.88
C CYS A 9 11.91 8.65 28.20
N PRO A 10 13.06 9.36 28.17
CA PRO A 10 14.28 8.87 27.54
C PRO A 10 14.91 7.66 28.26
N VAL A 11 14.50 7.39 29.49
CA VAL A 11 15.05 6.29 30.32
C VAL A 11 14.17 5.05 30.29
N CYS A 12 12.85 5.21 30.46
CA CYS A 12 11.94 4.07 30.60
C CYS A 12 10.85 4.00 29.53
N THR A 13 10.93 4.86 28.51
CA THR A 13 10.01 4.96 27.36
C THR A 13 8.53 5.20 27.70
N GLN A 14 8.20 5.37 28.99
CA GLN A 14 6.85 5.73 29.45
C GLN A 14 6.36 6.99 28.72
N ARG A 15 5.15 6.92 28.14
CA ARG A 15 4.47 8.09 27.58
C ARG A 15 4.00 9.03 28.69
N ILE A 16 4.38 10.29 28.55
CA ILE A 16 4.05 11.40 29.46
C ILE A 16 3.25 12.42 28.66
N LYS A 17 2.15 12.91 29.21
CA LYS A 17 1.33 13.97 28.62
C LYS A 17 1.73 15.31 29.21
N ALA A 18 2.02 16.28 28.36
CA ALA A 18 2.30 17.67 28.72
C ALA A 18 1.40 18.64 27.95
N PHE A 19 1.45 19.90 28.34
CA PHE A 19 0.79 21.01 27.65
C PHE A 19 1.88 21.89 27.05
N ASP A 20 1.57 22.60 25.97
CA ASP A 20 2.52 23.53 25.31
C ASP A 20 3.11 24.55 26.30
N GLU A 21 2.35 24.94 27.32
CA GLU A 21 2.78 25.84 28.40
C GLU A 21 3.93 25.27 29.26
N HIS A 22 4.10 23.95 29.27
CA HIS A 22 5.12 23.25 30.05
C HIS A 22 6.40 22.98 29.26
N VAL A 23 6.50 23.40 28.00
CA VAL A 23 7.70 23.25 27.20
C VAL A 23 8.91 23.88 27.90
N GLY A 24 10.00 23.12 28.02
CA GLY A 24 11.22 23.51 28.73
C GLY A 24 11.16 23.33 30.26
N PHE A 25 10.01 22.95 30.83
CA PHE A 25 9.90 22.66 32.25
C PHE A 25 10.49 21.30 32.55
N VAL A 26 11.10 21.13 33.73
CA VAL A 26 11.58 19.82 34.19
C VAL A 26 10.45 19.13 34.94
N VAL A 27 10.03 17.96 34.46
CA VAL A 27 9.03 17.10 35.09
C VAL A 27 9.64 15.75 35.46
N SER A 28 9.20 15.18 36.58
CA SER A 28 9.62 13.83 36.96
C SER A 28 8.77 12.79 36.24
N CYS A 29 9.42 11.78 35.66
CA CYS A 29 8.73 10.63 35.09
C CYS A 29 7.91 9.91 36.17
N PRO A 30 6.61 9.67 35.97
CA PRO A 30 5.78 8.98 36.96
C PRO A 30 6.18 7.51 37.16
N THR A 31 6.89 6.91 36.20
CA THR A 31 7.28 5.49 36.24
C THR A 31 8.67 5.29 36.82
N CYS A 32 9.69 6.03 36.34
CA CYS A 32 11.08 5.82 36.77
C CYS A 32 11.63 6.94 37.66
N GLY A 33 10.87 8.01 37.90
CA GLY A 33 11.31 9.15 38.71
C GLY A 33 12.35 10.06 38.06
N ASN A 34 12.86 9.72 36.87
CA ASN A 34 13.87 10.52 36.19
C ASN A 34 13.34 11.92 35.87
N GLU A 35 14.16 12.95 36.09
CA GLU A 35 13.85 14.32 35.70
C GLU A 35 14.03 14.48 34.19
N ILE A 36 13.00 15.01 33.52
CA ILE A 36 12.95 15.15 32.07
C ILE A 36 12.53 16.58 31.76
N ALA A 37 13.32 17.27 30.94
CA ALA A 37 12.85 18.51 30.34
C ALA A 37 11.75 18.17 29.34
N VAL A 38 10.56 18.76 29.52
CA VAL A 38 9.46 18.64 28.55
C VAL A 38 9.98 19.18 27.23
N PRO A 39 10.08 18.33 26.19
CA PRO A 39 10.62 18.75 24.91
C PRO A 39 9.69 19.77 24.29
N ASP A 40 10.25 20.72 23.56
CA ASP A 40 9.45 21.56 22.69
C ASP A 40 8.99 20.70 21.49
N PRO A 41 7.68 20.43 21.34
CA PRO A 41 7.17 19.65 20.20
C PRO A 41 7.29 20.42 18.88
N TYR A 42 7.76 21.67 18.94
CA TYR A 42 8.06 22.54 17.81
C TYR A 42 9.58 22.74 17.59
N GLN A 43 10.49 22.32 18.50
CA GLN A 43 11.95 22.56 18.33
C GLN A 43 12.56 21.88 17.11
N ASN A 44 11.97 20.77 16.64
CA ASN A 44 12.36 20.12 15.40
C ASN A 44 11.62 20.65 14.16
N ARG A 45 10.65 21.56 14.32
CA ARG A 45 9.91 22.15 13.17
C ARG A 45 10.68 23.24 12.45
N ASP A 46 11.64 23.89 13.11
CA ASP A 46 12.52 24.90 12.51
C ASP A 46 13.74 24.28 11.80
N GLN A 47 13.91 22.95 11.89
CA GLN A 47 14.70 22.19 10.92
C GLN A 47 13.77 21.72 9.80
N SER A 48 13.04 22.64 9.17
CA SER A 48 12.65 22.42 7.78
C SER A 48 13.97 22.31 7.01
N GLN A 49 14.49 21.09 6.90
CA GLN A 49 15.54 20.81 5.95
C GLN A 49 14.86 21.04 4.60
N ASP A 50 15.04 22.24 4.06
CA ASP A 50 14.67 22.53 2.68
C ASP A 50 15.18 21.36 1.85
N PHE A 51 14.33 20.86 0.94
CA PHE A 51 14.71 19.77 0.07
C PHE A 51 16.05 20.11 -0.60
N SER A 52 16.90 19.08 -0.79
CA SER A 52 18.15 19.26 -1.49
C SER A 52 17.89 19.78 -2.92
N PRO A 53 18.85 20.45 -3.57
CA PRO A 53 18.69 20.87 -4.96
C PRO A 53 18.30 19.71 -5.90
N GLU A 54 18.82 18.51 -5.63
CA GLU A 54 18.49 17.30 -6.37
C GLU A 54 17.03 16.87 -6.15
N GLU A 55 16.55 16.91 -4.91
CA GLU A 55 15.17 16.61 -4.55
C GLU A 55 14.18 17.61 -5.18
N TRP A 56 14.52 18.90 -5.18
CA TRP A 56 13.75 19.94 -5.88
C TRP A 56 13.66 19.66 -7.37
N THR A 57 14.80 19.36 -8.01
CA THR A 57 14.85 19.07 -9.44
C THR A 57 13.97 17.87 -9.78
N MET A 58 14.01 16.82 -8.95
CA MET A 58 13.18 15.63 -9.12
C MET A 58 11.69 15.96 -8.99
N LEU A 59 11.30 16.64 -7.91
CA LEU A 59 9.92 17.06 -7.63
C LEU A 59 9.33 17.92 -8.77
N GLU A 60 10.10 18.89 -9.27
CA GLU A 60 9.68 19.74 -10.40
C GLU A 60 9.57 18.98 -11.73
N SER A 61 10.31 17.87 -11.88
CA SER A 61 10.33 17.11 -13.14
C SER A 61 9.31 15.97 -13.20
N GLU A 62 9.05 15.29 -12.08
CA GLU A 62 8.20 14.10 -12.02
C GLU A 62 6.79 14.41 -11.50
N ASP A 63 6.66 15.30 -10.51
CA ASP A 63 5.42 15.52 -9.77
C ASP A 63 5.13 17.03 -9.59
N TYR A 64 5.36 17.80 -10.67
CA TYR A 64 5.23 19.27 -10.69
C TYR A 64 3.88 19.77 -10.13
N GLU A 65 2.79 19.08 -10.47
CA GLU A 65 1.44 19.44 -10.04
C GLU A 65 1.23 19.28 -8.53
N GLN A 66 2.08 18.47 -7.88
CA GLN A 66 2.00 18.16 -6.44
C GLN A 66 3.00 18.99 -5.60
N VAL A 67 3.90 19.77 -6.22
CA VAL A 67 4.95 20.56 -5.54
C VAL A 67 4.38 21.41 -4.40
N GLU A 68 3.30 22.15 -4.66
CA GLU A 68 2.70 23.04 -3.67
C GLU A 68 2.18 22.28 -2.44
N GLN A 69 1.51 21.14 -2.67
CA GLN A 69 0.95 20.32 -1.60
C GLN A 69 2.07 19.66 -0.78
N ILE A 70 3.09 19.10 -1.44
CA ILE A 70 4.23 18.45 -0.79
C ILE A 70 5.04 19.46 0.03
N THR A 71 5.25 20.66 -0.51
CA THR A 71 5.94 21.74 0.23
C THR A 71 5.13 22.22 1.43
N ALA A 72 3.80 22.29 1.31
CA ALA A 72 2.93 22.61 2.45
C ALA A 72 3.03 21.55 3.56
N LEU A 73 3.18 20.28 3.18
CA LEU A 73 3.31 19.17 4.13
C LEU A 73 4.60 19.19 4.95
N GLN A 74 5.72 19.75 4.46
CA GLN A 74 7.00 19.78 5.19
C GLN A 74 6.90 20.33 6.63
N LYS A 75 5.86 21.12 6.92
CA LYS A 75 5.61 21.69 8.25
C LYS A 75 4.89 20.74 9.21
N HIS A 76 4.50 19.55 8.75
CA HIS A 76 3.75 18.53 9.49
C HIS A 76 4.67 17.41 10.00
N LEU A 77 4.31 16.83 11.16
CA LEU A 77 5.11 15.80 11.87
C LEU A 77 5.20 14.44 11.15
N CYS A 78 4.56 14.28 9.99
CA CYS A 78 4.51 13.05 9.19
C CYS A 78 4.44 13.38 7.69
N TRP A 79 5.17 14.41 7.25
CA TRP A 79 5.10 14.89 5.86
C TRP A 79 5.46 13.79 4.84
N GLU A 80 6.30 12.83 5.22
CA GLU A 80 6.68 11.66 4.42
C GLU A 80 5.46 10.80 4.09
N VAL A 81 4.60 10.57 5.08
CA VAL A 81 3.35 9.77 4.92
C VAL A 81 2.40 10.49 3.96
N GLY A 82 2.22 11.79 4.14
CA GLY A 82 1.39 12.60 3.26
C GLY A 82 1.95 12.67 1.84
N THR A 83 3.27 12.77 1.71
CA THR A 83 3.95 12.79 0.39
C THR A 83 3.75 11.45 -0.32
N VAL A 84 3.95 10.33 0.36
CA VAL A 84 3.66 8.99 -0.20
C VAL A 84 2.20 8.92 -0.67
N ALA A 85 1.24 9.37 0.16
CA ALA A 85 -0.17 9.32 -0.17
C ALA A 85 -0.53 10.18 -1.39
N ILE A 86 -0.06 11.43 -1.45
CA ILE A 86 -0.31 12.36 -2.56
C ILE A 86 0.26 11.81 -3.87
N VAL A 87 1.54 11.42 -3.85
CA VAL A 87 2.24 10.96 -5.06
C VAL A 87 1.65 9.63 -5.54
N LEU A 88 1.30 8.71 -4.63
CA LEU A 88 0.61 7.48 -5.02
C LEU A 88 -0.77 7.78 -5.60
N THR A 89 -1.58 8.63 -4.96
CA THR A 89 -2.93 8.98 -5.43
C THR A 89 -2.93 9.47 -6.87
N ASP A 90 -2.02 10.39 -7.19
CA ASP A 90 -1.82 10.92 -8.54
C ASP A 90 -1.47 9.79 -9.54
N ARG A 91 -0.43 9.01 -9.22
CA ARG A 91 0.12 8.00 -10.14
C ARG A 91 -0.81 6.80 -10.35
N ILE A 92 -1.61 6.42 -9.34
CA ILE A 92 -2.55 5.30 -9.48
C ILE A 92 -3.85 5.68 -10.19
N GLN A 93 -4.14 6.97 -10.36
CA GLN A 93 -5.40 7.43 -10.96
C GLN A 93 -5.64 6.81 -12.35
N ASN A 94 -4.56 6.61 -13.12
CA ASN A 94 -4.61 6.03 -14.46
C ASN A 94 -4.99 4.53 -14.48
N TYR A 95 -4.90 3.83 -13.34
CA TYR A 95 -5.19 2.41 -13.24
C TYR A 95 -6.66 2.10 -12.94
N HIS A 96 -7.42 3.07 -12.40
CA HIS A 96 -8.85 2.90 -12.08
C HIS A 96 -9.66 2.35 -13.25
N ALA A 97 -9.50 2.95 -14.44
CA ALA A 97 -10.21 2.51 -15.63
C ALA A 97 -9.83 1.08 -16.08
N ALA A 98 -8.58 0.66 -15.84
CA ALA A 98 -8.09 -0.65 -16.23
C ALA A 98 -8.75 -1.78 -15.43
N PHE A 99 -9.09 -1.52 -14.16
CA PHE A 99 -9.69 -2.49 -13.24
C PHE A 99 -11.22 -2.35 -13.05
N ALA A 100 -11.82 -1.22 -13.45
CA ALA A 100 -13.26 -0.97 -13.30
C ALA A 100 -14.15 -1.61 -14.38
N LEU A 101 -13.58 -2.04 -15.51
CA LEU A 101 -14.36 -2.56 -16.64
C LEU A 101 -14.82 -3.99 -16.40
N ASN A 102 -16.14 -4.21 -16.48
CA ASN A 102 -16.72 -5.55 -16.68
C ASN A 102 -16.31 -6.05 -18.08
N ARG A 103 -15.13 -6.64 -18.17
CA ARG A 103 -14.61 -7.22 -19.41
C ARG A 103 -15.37 -8.50 -19.72
N GLU A 104 -15.71 -8.67 -21.00
CA GLU A 104 -16.38 -9.88 -21.45
C GLU A 104 -15.41 -11.07 -21.40
N ILE A 105 -15.88 -12.19 -20.84
CA ILE A 105 -15.14 -13.44 -20.84
C ILE A 105 -15.40 -14.13 -22.19
N LEU A 106 -14.32 -14.44 -22.91
CA LEU A 106 -14.41 -15.17 -24.17
C LEU A 106 -14.58 -16.66 -23.88
N PHE A 107 -15.75 -17.19 -24.23
CA PHE A 107 -16.09 -18.58 -23.99
C PHE A 107 -15.98 -19.44 -25.27
N ASP A 108 -15.53 -20.68 -25.14
CA ASP A 108 -15.46 -21.66 -26.25
C ASP A 108 -15.98 -23.06 -25.85
N PHE A 109 -16.28 -23.89 -26.86
CA PHE A 109 -16.66 -25.29 -26.74
C PHE A 109 -15.43 -26.18 -26.68
N SER A 110 -15.15 -26.73 -25.50
CA SER A 110 -13.85 -27.35 -25.25
C SER A 110 -13.79 -28.85 -25.48
N ASN A 111 -12.68 -29.28 -26.10
CA ASN A 111 -12.17 -30.64 -26.05
C ASN A 111 -11.19 -30.80 -24.86
N ALA A 112 -10.72 -32.03 -24.62
CA ALA A 112 -9.81 -32.33 -23.51
C ALA A 112 -8.48 -31.56 -23.57
N ASP A 113 -7.92 -31.37 -24.77
CA ASP A 113 -6.64 -30.65 -24.96
C ASP A 113 -6.78 -29.17 -24.55
N GLU A 114 -7.91 -28.54 -24.86
CA GLU A 114 -8.21 -27.16 -24.47
C GLU A 114 -8.41 -27.01 -22.96
N MET A 115 -9.04 -27.99 -22.30
CA MET A 115 -9.18 -27.99 -20.84
C MET A 115 -7.82 -28.14 -20.15
N LEU A 116 -6.93 -28.99 -20.68
CA LEU A 116 -5.57 -29.14 -20.16
C LEU A 116 -4.76 -27.85 -20.32
N ASN A 117 -4.86 -27.20 -21.48
CA ASN A 117 -4.21 -25.91 -21.74
C ASN A 117 -4.76 -24.81 -20.81
N TYR A 118 -6.08 -24.80 -20.58
CA TYR A 118 -6.72 -23.88 -19.64
C TYR A 118 -6.21 -24.10 -18.20
N LEU A 119 -6.17 -25.34 -17.71
CA LEU A 119 -5.64 -25.67 -16.39
C LEU A 119 -4.17 -25.24 -16.24
N TYR A 120 -3.35 -25.47 -17.28
CA TYR A 120 -1.98 -25.00 -17.30
C TYR A 120 -1.89 -23.48 -17.15
N ASN A 121 -2.70 -22.73 -17.90
CA ASN A 121 -2.75 -21.27 -17.82
C ASN A 121 -3.23 -20.79 -16.44
N VAL A 122 -4.27 -21.41 -15.86
CA VAL A 122 -4.74 -21.11 -14.51
C VAL A 122 -3.63 -21.24 -13.47
N LYS A 123 -2.81 -22.29 -13.55
CA LYS A 123 -1.64 -22.48 -12.67
C LYS A 123 -0.58 -21.40 -12.84
N GLN A 124 -0.31 -21.00 -14.09
CA GLN A 124 0.61 -19.89 -14.37
C GLN A 124 0.08 -18.58 -13.78
N PHE A 125 -1.20 -18.28 -13.97
CA PHE A 125 -1.84 -17.09 -13.40
C PHE A 125 -1.81 -17.11 -11.87
N SER A 126 -2.12 -18.23 -11.22
CA SER A 126 -2.04 -18.37 -9.76
C SER A 126 -0.63 -18.12 -9.23
N THR A 127 0.40 -18.66 -9.91
CA THR A 127 1.80 -18.44 -9.57
C THR A 127 2.21 -16.98 -9.77
N GLN A 128 1.82 -16.37 -10.89
CA GLN A 128 2.10 -14.97 -11.18
C GLN A 128 1.44 -14.05 -10.14
N PHE A 129 0.17 -14.29 -9.83
CA PHE A 129 -0.58 -13.51 -8.85
C PHE A 129 0.06 -13.58 -7.46
N SER A 130 0.40 -14.79 -7.00
CA SER A 130 1.05 -14.97 -5.69
C SER A 130 2.35 -14.15 -5.58
N ARG A 131 3.19 -14.13 -6.63
CA ARG A 131 4.41 -13.32 -6.64
C ARG A 131 4.13 -11.82 -6.56
N ILE A 132 3.12 -11.33 -7.28
CA ILE A 132 2.72 -9.91 -7.24
C ILE A 132 2.24 -9.55 -5.83
N ILE A 133 1.44 -10.42 -5.20
CA ILE A 133 0.96 -10.23 -3.83
C ILE A 133 2.11 -10.20 -2.83
N ASP A 134 3.05 -11.15 -2.91
CA ASP A 134 4.21 -11.21 -2.02
C ASP A 134 5.04 -9.93 -2.11
N ASN A 135 5.28 -9.42 -3.33
CA ASN A 135 5.99 -8.15 -3.54
C ASN A 135 5.21 -6.96 -2.94
N PHE A 136 3.90 -6.89 -3.14
CA PHE A 136 3.10 -5.83 -2.52
C PHE A 136 3.16 -5.90 -0.99
N TYR A 137 3.12 -7.10 -0.40
CA TYR A 137 3.26 -7.24 1.05
C TYR A 137 4.62 -6.70 1.52
N GLU A 138 5.72 -7.12 0.89
CA GLU A 138 7.07 -6.62 1.22
C GLU A 138 7.17 -5.08 1.11
N LEU A 139 6.59 -4.51 0.04
CA LEU A 139 6.59 -3.07 -0.18
C LEU A 139 5.75 -2.32 0.87
N LEU A 140 4.54 -2.80 1.15
CA LEU A 140 3.57 -2.10 2.00
C LEU A 140 3.85 -2.30 3.50
N THR A 141 4.65 -3.31 3.88
CA THR A 141 5.07 -3.51 5.28
C THR A 141 6.52 -3.08 5.52
N GLU A 142 7.50 -3.77 4.95
CA GLU A 142 8.90 -3.60 5.31
C GLU A 142 9.51 -2.37 4.65
N SER A 143 9.31 -2.22 3.34
CA SER A 143 9.90 -1.11 2.59
C SER A 143 9.32 0.25 3.00
N LEU A 144 8.00 0.33 3.21
CA LEU A 144 7.36 1.56 3.68
C LEU A 144 7.96 2.03 5.01
N THR A 145 8.14 1.11 5.97
CA THR A 145 8.74 1.44 7.27
C THR A 145 10.12 2.07 7.09
N SER A 146 10.97 1.43 6.29
CA SER A 146 12.33 1.93 6.03
C SER A 146 12.33 3.29 5.32
N VAL A 147 11.40 3.52 4.39
CA VAL A 147 11.30 4.79 3.65
C VAL A 147 10.87 5.93 4.56
N LEU A 148 9.90 5.68 5.45
CA LEU A 148 9.43 6.67 6.42
C LEU A 148 10.51 7.01 7.47
N GLU A 149 11.45 6.11 7.75
CA GLU A 149 12.62 6.39 8.62
C GLU A 149 13.73 7.20 7.95
N MET A 150 13.84 7.15 6.61
CA MET A 150 14.89 7.84 5.84
C MET A 150 14.60 9.32 5.58
N THR A 151 13.33 9.74 5.69
CA THR A 151 12.86 11.14 5.65
C THR A 151 13.44 11.99 4.51
N ASN A 152 13.47 11.46 3.27
CA ASN A 152 13.91 12.20 2.08
C ASN A 152 13.06 11.84 0.84
N LEU A 153 12.92 12.78 -0.10
CA LEU A 153 12.05 12.65 -1.27
C LEU A 153 12.54 11.57 -2.23
N ILE A 154 13.85 11.41 -2.41
CA ILE A 154 14.41 10.41 -3.34
C ILE A 154 13.99 9.00 -2.91
N ALA A 155 14.08 8.68 -1.62
CA ALA A 155 13.64 7.41 -1.07
C ALA A 155 12.13 7.21 -1.25
N ILE A 156 11.33 8.25 -1.00
CA ILE A 156 9.88 8.23 -1.19
C ILE A 156 9.52 7.96 -2.65
N PHE A 157 10.12 8.68 -3.60
CA PHE A 157 9.79 8.53 -5.02
C PHE A 157 10.26 7.19 -5.57
N THR A 158 11.44 6.74 -5.14
CA THR A 158 11.93 5.38 -5.46
C THR A 158 10.97 4.31 -4.95
N TYR A 159 10.42 4.50 -3.74
CA TYR A 159 9.42 3.60 -3.18
C TYR A 159 8.10 3.61 -3.96
N VAL A 160 7.57 4.79 -4.25
CA VAL A 160 6.35 4.97 -5.04
C VAL A 160 6.50 4.34 -6.42
N ASN A 161 7.64 4.55 -7.10
CA ASN A 161 7.93 3.92 -8.39
C ASN A 161 7.84 2.39 -8.32
N LYS A 162 8.35 1.76 -7.25
CA LYS A 162 8.23 0.30 -7.07
C LYS A 162 6.78 -0.15 -6.91
N ILE A 163 5.94 0.59 -6.20
CA ILE A 163 4.50 0.30 -6.09
C ILE A 163 3.83 0.39 -7.46
N VAL A 164 4.15 1.42 -8.25
CA VAL A 164 3.62 1.60 -9.61
C VAL A 164 4.07 0.47 -10.53
N ASP A 165 5.33 0.03 -10.44
CA ASP A 165 5.84 -1.12 -11.21
C ASP A 165 5.08 -2.42 -10.88
N GLU A 166 4.75 -2.66 -9.61
CA GLU A 166 3.93 -3.81 -9.22
C GLU A 166 2.46 -3.67 -9.67
N LEU A 167 1.90 -2.46 -9.67
CA LEU A 167 0.57 -2.19 -10.23
C LEU A 167 0.52 -2.45 -11.74
N GLU A 168 1.59 -2.11 -12.47
CA GLU A 168 1.71 -2.43 -13.88
C GLU A 168 1.77 -3.95 -14.12
N LYS A 169 2.47 -4.70 -13.27
CA LYS A 169 2.46 -6.17 -13.31
C LYS A 169 1.07 -6.74 -13.02
N LEU A 170 0.35 -6.17 -12.05
CA LEU A 170 -1.03 -6.54 -11.72
C LEU A 170 -1.99 -6.27 -12.89
N LYS A 171 -1.84 -5.11 -13.53
CA LYS A 171 -2.61 -4.75 -14.73
C LYS A 171 -2.32 -5.72 -15.87
N ASN A 172 -1.06 -6.01 -16.15
CA ASN A 172 -0.67 -6.96 -17.19
C ASN A 172 -1.18 -8.38 -16.91
N PHE A 173 -1.16 -8.82 -15.65
CA PHE A 173 -1.81 -10.05 -15.22
C PHE A 173 -3.31 -10.03 -15.58
N HIS A 174 -4.02 -8.96 -15.23
CA HIS A 174 -5.45 -8.81 -15.52
C HIS A 174 -5.74 -8.79 -17.02
N ASP A 175 -4.96 -8.04 -17.81
CA ASP A 175 -5.09 -7.97 -19.26
C ASP A 175 -4.88 -9.34 -19.92
N ASN A 176 -3.82 -10.06 -19.51
CA ASN A 176 -3.50 -11.38 -20.04
C ASN A 176 -4.55 -12.44 -19.71
N LEU A 177 -5.18 -12.33 -18.54
CA LEU A 177 -6.27 -13.22 -18.13
C LEU A 177 -7.48 -13.08 -19.08
N PHE A 178 -7.87 -11.86 -19.42
CA PHE A 178 -9.02 -11.59 -20.31
C PHE A 178 -8.72 -11.85 -21.79
N MET A 179 -7.46 -12.02 -22.17
CA MET A 179 -7.07 -12.48 -23.50
C MET A 179 -7.26 -14.00 -23.69
N GLN A 180 -7.54 -14.76 -22.62
CA GLN A 180 -7.71 -16.20 -22.69
C GLN A 180 -9.11 -16.61 -23.14
N THR A 181 -9.18 -17.67 -23.92
CA THR A 181 -10.43 -18.42 -24.15
C THR A 181 -10.70 -19.33 -22.96
N VAL A 182 -11.96 -19.37 -22.52
CA VAL A 182 -12.40 -20.10 -21.33
C VAL A 182 -13.40 -21.18 -21.73
N PRO A 183 -13.15 -22.45 -21.35
CA PRO A 183 -14.16 -23.49 -21.45
C PRO A 183 -15.45 -23.11 -20.73
N GLN A 184 -16.61 -23.22 -21.38
CA GLN A 184 -17.90 -22.98 -20.71
C GLN A 184 -18.22 -24.02 -19.62
N GLN A 185 -17.55 -25.17 -19.68
CA GLN A 185 -17.80 -26.29 -18.78
C GLN A 185 -17.40 -25.95 -17.35
N TYR A 186 -18.17 -26.47 -16.40
CA TYR A 186 -17.79 -26.44 -14.99
C TYR A 186 -16.62 -27.43 -14.77
N PRO A 187 -15.58 -27.09 -13.98
CA PRO A 187 -15.45 -25.90 -13.12
C PRO A 187 -14.76 -24.68 -13.78
N CYS A 188 -14.37 -24.74 -15.05
CA CYS A 188 -13.53 -23.72 -15.71
C CYS A 188 -14.17 -22.32 -15.70
N ASN A 189 -15.47 -22.22 -15.99
CA ASN A 189 -16.18 -20.94 -15.98
C ASN A 189 -16.18 -20.26 -14.60
N GLU A 190 -16.39 -21.03 -13.52
CA GLU A 190 -16.37 -20.54 -12.14
C GLU A 190 -14.96 -20.21 -11.66
N LEU A 191 -13.95 -21.01 -12.04
CA LEU A 191 -12.54 -20.69 -11.81
C LEU A 191 -12.17 -19.35 -12.42
N HIS A 192 -12.51 -19.14 -13.70
CA HIS A 192 -12.18 -17.90 -14.38
C HIS A 192 -12.83 -16.69 -13.74
N LYS A 193 -14.12 -16.79 -13.36
CA LYS A 193 -14.82 -15.72 -12.63
C LYS A 193 -14.10 -15.36 -11.33
N ILE A 194 -13.65 -16.35 -10.57
CA ILE A 194 -12.91 -16.11 -9.32
C ILE A 194 -11.61 -15.35 -9.58
N ILE A 195 -10.76 -15.86 -10.49
CA ILE A 195 -9.45 -15.26 -10.79
C ILE A 195 -9.62 -13.84 -11.36
N SER A 196 -10.67 -13.61 -12.16
CA SER A 196 -10.94 -12.29 -12.75
C SER A 196 -11.21 -11.19 -11.72
N GLY A 197 -11.69 -11.57 -10.54
CA GLY A 197 -11.92 -10.65 -9.42
C GLY A 197 -10.68 -10.34 -8.58
N TRP A 198 -9.56 -11.04 -8.77
CA TRP A 198 -8.38 -10.89 -7.92
C TRP A 198 -7.68 -9.54 -8.09
N ALA A 199 -7.39 -9.15 -9.33
CA ALA A 199 -6.69 -7.88 -9.58
C ALA A 199 -7.48 -6.64 -9.15
N PRO A 200 -8.81 -6.53 -9.45
CA PRO A 200 -9.63 -5.45 -8.91
C PRO A 200 -9.66 -5.43 -7.37
N TYR A 201 -9.75 -6.59 -6.71
CA TYR A 201 -9.74 -6.66 -5.25
C TYR A 201 -8.44 -6.09 -4.65
N VAL A 202 -7.29 -6.46 -5.21
CA VAL A 202 -5.98 -5.96 -4.76
C VAL A 202 -5.85 -4.46 -4.99
N PHE A 203 -6.28 -3.98 -6.16
CA PHE A 203 -6.24 -2.56 -6.48
C PHE A 203 -7.08 -1.72 -5.51
N GLU A 204 -8.31 -2.17 -5.19
CA GLU A 204 -9.15 -1.51 -4.18
C GLU A 204 -8.51 -1.53 -2.77
N GLY A 205 -7.82 -2.62 -2.43
CA GLY A 205 -7.04 -2.72 -1.19
C GLY A 205 -5.92 -1.68 -1.12
N ILE A 206 -5.16 -1.50 -2.20
CA ILE A 206 -4.10 -0.49 -2.32
C ILE A 206 -4.67 0.93 -2.27
N HIS A 207 -5.77 1.19 -3.00
CA HIS A 207 -6.45 2.48 -3.00
C HIS A 207 -6.98 2.85 -1.60
N THR A 208 -7.61 1.90 -0.91
CA THR A 208 -8.05 2.08 0.49
C THR A 208 -6.88 2.37 1.42
N PHE A 209 -5.77 1.67 1.24
CA PHE A 209 -4.54 1.90 1.99
C PHE A 209 -3.99 3.32 1.78
N ILE A 210 -3.96 3.81 0.54
CA ILE A 210 -3.52 5.17 0.23
C ILE A 210 -4.40 6.21 0.94
N TYR A 211 -5.73 6.06 0.92
CA TYR A 211 -6.62 6.94 1.69
C TYR A 211 -6.34 6.90 3.19
N GLN A 212 -6.01 5.74 3.75
CA GLN A 212 -5.64 5.64 5.17
C GLN A 212 -4.33 6.38 5.47
N LEU A 213 -3.38 6.41 4.52
CA LEU A 213 -2.16 7.23 4.66
C LEU A 213 -2.48 8.73 4.59
N GLU A 214 -3.33 9.15 3.65
CA GLU A 214 -3.74 10.54 3.48
C GLU A 214 -4.46 11.07 4.73
N ASP A 215 -5.47 10.33 5.21
CA ASP A 215 -6.23 10.68 6.43
C ASP A 215 -5.30 10.83 7.64
N ARG A 216 -4.31 9.93 7.78
CA ARG A 216 -3.31 10.00 8.86
C ARG A 216 -2.36 11.18 8.74
N ALA A 217 -1.93 11.52 7.53
CA ALA A 217 -1.09 12.69 7.32
C ALA A 217 -1.79 13.99 7.77
N LEU A 218 -3.12 14.02 7.68
CA LEU A 218 -3.96 15.15 8.09
C LEU A 218 -4.35 15.11 9.58
N ASP A 219 -4.56 13.92 10.18
CA ASP A 219 -5.07 13.77 11.56
C ASP A 219 -3.98 13.79 12.66
N ILE A 220 -2.72 13.45 12.33
CA ILE A 220 -1.71 13.17 13.36
C ILE A 220 -1.10 14.44 13.99
N ARG A 221 -1.57 14.71 15.22
CA ARG A 221 -0.90 15.52 16.25
C ARG A 221 0.33 14.81 16.85
N GLY A 222 1.32 14.49 16.01
CA GLY A 222 2.71 14.34 16.44
C GLY A 222 3.26 13.01 16.93
N GLU A 223 2.65 11.86 16.66
CA GLU A 223 3.36 10.58 16.80
C GLU A 223 3.17 9.73 15.53
N LEU A 224 4.28 9.49 14.80
CA LEU A 224 4.44 8.44 13.79
C LEU A 224 4.33 7.08 14.49
N VAL A 225 3.11 6.69 14.87
CA VAL A 225 2.85 5.33 15.32
C VAL A 225 2.55 4.52 14.07
N PHE A 226 3.42 3.57 13.73
CA PHE A 226 3.07 2.45 12.87
C PHE A 226 1.90 1.73 13.53
N ASP A 227 0.69 2.17 13.21
CA ASP A 227 -0.51 1.70 13.85
C ASP A 227 -0.93 0.38 13.19
N PRO A 228 -1.04 -0.73 13.96
CA PRO A 228 -1.48 -2.05 13.48
C PRO A 228 -2.89 -2.06 12.86
N HIS A 229 -3.60 -0.93 12.83
CA HIS A 229 -4.90 -0.77 12.18
C HIS A 229 -4.85 -0.41 10.68
N LEU A 230 -3.68 -0.33 10.01
CA LEU A 230 -3.64 -0.36 8.53
C LEU A 230 -4.13 -1.74 8.07
N ASN A 231 -5.45 -1.85 7.92
CA ASN A 231 -6.10 -3.09 7.52
C ASN A 231 -5.85 -3.31 6.03
N LEU A 232 -4.74 -3.96 5.72
CA LEU A 232 -4.39 -4.34 4.37
C LEU A 232 -4.63 -5.85 4.19
N SER A 233 -5.74 -6.19 3.54
CA SER A 233 -5.99 -7.55 3.05
C SER A 233 -5.89 -7.54 1.53
N LEU A 234 -4.76 -8.01 1.01
CA LEU A 234 -4.58 -8.16 -0.44
C LEU A 234 -4.95 -9.57 -0.93
N PHE A 235 -5.17 -10.52 -0.02
CA PHE A 235 -5.61 -11.86 -0.36
C PHE A 235 -7.14 -11.90 -0.55
N PRO A 236 -7.65 -12.21 -1.76
CA PRO A 236 -9.09 -12.32 -1.99
C PRO A 236 -9.72 -13.45 -1.18
N ALA A 237 -10.90 -13.19 -0.59
CA ALA A 237 -11.62 -14.16 0.24
C ALA A 237 -12.06 -15.44 -0.49
N ASN A 238 -12.03 -15.43 -1.84
CA ASN A 238 -12.44 -16.55 -2.68
C ASN A 238 -11.30 -17.52 -3.04
N ILE A 239 -10.06 -17.31 -2.57
CA ILE A 239 -8.92 -18.24 -2.79
C ILE A 239 -9.22 -19.68 -2.34
N PRO A 240 -9.82 -19.94 -1.16
CA PRO A 240 -10.13 -21.32 -0.76
C PRO A 240 -11.07 -22.02 -1.76
N ARG A 241 -12.04 -21.28 -2.33
CA ARG A 241 -12.94 -21.80 -3.36
C ARG A 241 -12.20 -22.06 -4.67
N PHE A 242 -11.26 -21.19 -5.05
CA PHE A 242 -10.39 -21.40 -6.21
C PHE A 242 -9.61 -22.71 -6.11
N ILE A 243 -8.93 -22.96 -4.99
CA ILE A 243 -8.11 -24.17 -4.79
C ILE A 243 -8.96 -25.45 -4.92
N LEU A 244 -10.18 -25.44 -4.38
CA LEU A 244 -11.11 -26.57 -4.51
C LEU A 244 -11.51 -26.84 -5.96
N LEU A 245 -11.85 -25.79 -6.71
CA LEU A 245 -12.26 -25.92 -8.10
C LEU A 245 -11.09 -26.30 -9.02
N GLU A 246 -9.89 -25.80 -8.74
CA GLU A 246 -8.67 -26.18 -9.44
C GLU A 246 -8.41 -27.67 -9.25
N LYS A 247 -8.54 -28.16 -8.01
CA LYS A 247 -8.35 -29.58 -7.72
C LYS A 247 -9.42 -30.47 -8.36
N GLU A 248 -10.66 -29.99 -8.42
CA GLU A 248 -11.74 -30.68 -9.10
C GLU A 248 -11.47 -30.80 -10.61
N LEU A 249 -10.95 -29.75 -11.25
CA LEU A 249 -10.57 -29.77 -12.66
C LEU A 249 -9.43 -30.78 -12.94
N GLU A 250 -8.44 -30.85 -12.05
CA GLU A 250 -7.36 -31.85 -12.15
C GLU A 250 -7.91 -33.28 -12.16
N VAL A 251 -8.84 -33.59 -11.24
CA VAL A 251 -9.44 -34.93 -11.15
C VAL A 251 -10.24 -35.27 -12.41
N GLN A 252 -11.01 -34.32 -12.95
CA GLN A 252 -11.78 -34.54 -14.17
C GLN A 252 -10.89 -34.84 -15.39
N LEU A 253 -9.71 -34.22 -15.46
CA LEU A 253 -8.75 -34.46 -16.54
C LEU A 253 -8.01 -35.79 -16.39
N ASP A 254 -7.78 -36.26 -15.16
CA ASP A 254 -7.17 -37.57 -14.91
C ASP A 254 -8.13 -38.75 -15.23
N GLU A 255 -9.45 -38.50 -15.23
CA GLU A 255 -10.50 -39.49 -15.51
C GLU A 255 -10.92 -39.57 -17.00
N ALA A 256 -10.54 -38.59 -17.82
CA ALA A 256 -10.92 -38.46 -19.24
C ALA A 256 -9.96 -39.17 -20.20
#